data_AF-A0A8H7XPP5-F1
#
_entry.id   AF-A0A8H7XPP5-F1
#
_cell.length_a   1.000
_cell.length_b   1.000
_cell.length_c   1.000
_cell.angle_alpha   90.00
_cell.angle_beta   90.00
_cell.angle_gamma   90.00
#
_symmetry.space_group_name_H-M   'P 1'
#
loop_
_entity.id
_entity.type
_entity.pdbx_description
1 polymer ?
#
loop_
_entity_poly.entity_id
_entity_poly.type
_entity_poly.pdbx_seq_one_letter_code
_entity_poly.pdbx_strand_id
1 'polypeptide(L)'
;MRVFPWNAYSDRNAFVDMPELMQWERTYLANQHNRIILPTPTRLILNLEMRDRDSALDSLLESNGVYRHGGEREECTRSVNNARSHISIVSLMDTRKQEYPELYKAAFTQPAIDNHAHPLLRVDARYKVPFEGLVSEADGDALVEDAPNTLACMRATKQLAELYGLDKSLDWEQIKEHRDRLDYSDLCNLCFKNAGIHTILIDDGLGGVAEMAEGYAWHDQFTTAPTKRIVRVEIVAEGILRTLFAAGKESDLEGFEKTLQESLKTSAEQQDVVGFKSIVCYRTGMNVSVYGSDSEKREALAQVYATYKESGKIRLQHKPLNDQVVRIALTVAGRYKLPVQFHTGLGDSDITLTLSSPAHLQPIIKQFPDTPFVLLHSSYPYTRDAGYLAAVYRNVYLDFGEVFPFVSGDGQRSIIRQVLELAPTNKIMWSSDGHWWPESYYLGIYQARQAIFEVLSDLVERGEITEAQGVQIIEMSLFKNAKQLYQLA
;
A
#
# COMPACT_ATOMS: atom_id res chain seq x y z
N MET A 1 20.12 -6.15 32.21
CA MET A 1 21.55 -5.92 32.50
C MET A 1 22.30 -7.21 32.28
N ARG A 2 22.89 -7.39 31.09
CA ARG A 2 24.12 -8.14 30.77
C ARG A 2 24.28 -8.15 29.25
N VAL A 3 25.28 -7.39 28.82
CA VAL A 3 25.72 -7.17 27.45
C VAL A 3 26.78 -8.23 27.14
N PHE A 4 26.76 -8.82 25.96
CA PHE A 4 27.91 -9.52 25.40
C PHE A 4 28.43 -8.74 24.18
N PRO A 5 29.73 -8.40 24.13
CA PRO A 5 30.31 -7.60 23.06
C PRO A 5 30.78 -8.47 21.90
N TRP A 6 30.60 -7.95 20.68
CA TRP A 6 31.33 -8.37 19.50
C TRP A 6 32.55 -7.47 19.34
N ASN A 7 33.75 -8.06 19.29
CA ASN A 7 34.94 -7.41 18.80
C ASN A 7 35.58 -8.25 17.70
N ALA A 8 36.09 -7.51 16.71
CA ALA A 8 36.64 -7.88 15.43
C ALA A 8 37.84 -8.85 15.47
N TYR A 9 38.06 -9.57 14.36
CA TYR A 9 39.39 -9.78 13.79
C TYR A 9 39.34 -9.82 12.25
N SER A 10 40.35 -9.22 11.65
CA SER A 10 40.61 -9.01 10.24
C SER A 10 41.52 -10.10 9.64
N ASP A 11 41.60 -10.07 8.30
CA ASP A 11 42.66 -10.56 7.40
C ASP A 11 42.55 -11.94 6.73
N ARG A 12 42.25 -11.85 5.42
CA ARG A 12 42.94 -12.35 4.21
C ARG A 12 43.55 -13.77 4.16
N ASN A 13 43.14 -14.44 3.09
CA ASN A 13 43.88 -15.38 2.23
C ASN A 13 44.39 -16.69 2.87
N ALA A 14 43.61 -17.75 2.69
CA ALA A 14 44.14 -19.09 2.44
C ALA A 14 43.24 -19.81 1.44
N PHE A 15 43.76 -20.02 0.22
CA PHE A 15 43.21 -20.98 -0.75
C PHE A 15 43.46 -22.40 -0.21
N VAL A 16 42.39 -23.18 -0.07
CA VAL A 16 42.45 -24.64 0.07
C VAL A 16 41.31 -25.22 -0.75
N ASP A 17 41.66 -25.91 -1.84
CA ASP A 17 40.83 -26.85 -2.58
C ASP A 17 40.48 -28.05 -1.69
N MET A 18 39.23 -28.50 -1.68
CA MET A 18 38.82 -29.92 -1.51
C MET A 18 37.30 -30.09 -1.69
N PRO A 19 36.84 -31.06 -2.51
CA PRO A 19 35.43 -31.34 -2.77
C PRO A 19 34.90 -32.47 -1.88
N GLU A 20 33.98 -32.20 -0.94
CA GLU A 20 33.25 -33.25 -0.20
C GLU A 20 32.07 -32.66 0.59
N LEU A 21 30.94 -32.43 -0.07
CA LEU A 21 29.66 -32.04 0.54
C LEU A 21 28.48 -32.74 -0.15
N MET A 22 28.61 -34.06 -0.33
CA MET A 22 27.57 -34.94 -0.89
C MET A 22 27.45 -36.22 -0.05
N GLN A 23 27.43 -36.09 1.29
CA GLN A 23 27.16 -37.24 2.16
C GLN A 23 26.62 -36.86 3.55
N TRP A 24 25.52 -36.08 3.59
CA TRP A 24 24.81 -35.79 4.84
C TRP A 24 23.27 -35.83 4.71
N GLU A 25 22.75 -36.71 3.84
CA GLU A 25 21.30 -36.85 3.60
C GLU A 25 20.78 -38.30 3.56
N ARG A 26 21.42 -39.25 4.27
CA ARG A 26 20.94 -40.66 4.30
C ARG A 26 20.85 -41.34 5.66
N THR A 27 20.79 -40.60 6.77
CA THR A 27 20.74 -41.24 8.10
C THR A 27 19.78 -40.56 9.09
N TYR A 28 18.54 -40.32 8.69
CA TYR A 28 17.49 -39.90 9.64
C TYR A 28 16.08 -40.47 9.40
N LEU A 29 15.95 -41.54 8.61
CA LEU A 29 14.65 -42.21 8.34
C LEU A 29 14.66 -43.70 8.69
N ALA A 30 15.18 -44.04 9.86
CA ALA A 30 15.06 -45.38 10.41
C ALA A 30 14.89 -45.30 11.93
N ASN A 31 13.70 -44.89 12.38
CA ASN A 31 13.12 -45.27 13.68
C ASN A 31 11.76 -44.58 13.86
N GLN A 32 10.66 -45.32 13.69
CA GLN A 32 9.64 -45.56 14.72
C GLN A 32 8.36 -46.15 14.09
N HIS A 33 8.08 -47.40 14.45
CA HIS A 33 6.75 -48.01 14.35
C HIS A 33 5.95 -47.77 15.64
N ASN A 34 4.62 -47.77 15.47
CA ASN A 34 3.54 -47.86 16.46
C ASN A 34 3.12 -46.59 17.24
N ARG A 35 2.09 -45.91 16.70
CA ARG A 35 0.83 -45.61 17.40
C ARG A 35 -0.24 -45.18 16.39
N ILE A 36 -1.27 -46.01 16.24
CA ILE A 36 -2.46 -45.74 15.44
C ILE A 36 -3.38 -44.83 16.27
N ILE A 37 -3.65 -43.62 15.76
CA ILE A 37 -4.79 -42.78 16.14
C ILE A 37 -5.43 -42.36 14.81
N LEU A 38 -6.66 -42.81 14.55
CA LEU A 38 -7.42 -42.48 13.34
C LEU A 38 -8.07 -41.09 13.49
N PRO A 39 -7.89 -40.17 12.52
CA PRO A 39 -8.81 -39.05 12.33
C PRO A 39 -9.80 -39.33 11.19
N THR A 40 -11.00 -38.79 11.35
CA THR A 40 -12.15 -38.73 10.42
C THR A 40 -11.79 -38.33 8.98
N PRO A 41 -12.57 -38.79 7.97
CA PRO A 41 -12.16 -38.69 6.57
C PRO A 41 -12.50 -37.33 5.95
N THR A 42 -11.65 -36.33 6.17
CA THR A 42 -11.54 -35.21 5.23
C THR A 42 -10.13 -34.61 5.32
N ARG A 43 -9.45 -34.54 4.18
CA ARG A 43 -8.12 -33.93 3.92
C ARG A 43 -6.89 -34.81 4.19
N LEU A 44 -6.37 -35.41 3.11
CA LEU A 44 -4.95 -35.75 2.99
C LEU A 44 -4.51 -35.92 1.53
N ILE A 45 -4.53 -34.86 0.71
CA ILE A 45 -3.72 -34.84 -0.53
C ILE A 45 -3.31 -33.39 -0.85
N LEU A 46 -2.23 -32.92 -0.24
CA LEU A 46 -1.42 -31.81 -0.73
C LEU A 46 0.01 -32.06 -0.24
N ASN A 47 0.77 -32.84 -1.02
CA ASN A 47 2.24 -32.88 -1.14
C ASN A 47 2.74 -34.27 -1.57
N LEU A 48 2.34 -34.72 -2.77
CA LEU A 48 3.02 -35.81 -3.47
C LEU A 48 3.11 -35.44 -4.95
N GLU A 49 4.31 -35.60 -5.51
CA GLU A 49 4.62 -35.42 -6.94
C GLU A 49 3.74 -36.35 -7.80
N MET A 50 3.39 -35.90 -9.01
CA MET A 50 2.34 -36.49 -9.84
C MET A 50 2.46 -38.00 -10.13
N ARG A 51 3.64 -38.61 -9.99
CA ARG A 51 3.86 -40.04 -10.28
C ARG A 51 3.46 -41.01 -9.16
N ASP A 52 3.36 -40.55 -7.91
CA ASP A 52 3.05 -41.44 -6.77
C ASP A 52 1.56 -41.48 -6.39
N ARG A 53 0.69 -40.78 -7.12
CA ARG A 53 -0.76 -40.79 -6.85
C ARG A 53 -1.47 -42.03 -7.39
N ASP A 54 -1.03 -42.55 -8.53
CA ASP A 54 -1.70 -43.67 -9.19
C ASP A 54 -1.47 -44.99 -8.44
N SER A 55 -0.28 -45.19 -7.85
CA SER A 55 0.03 -46.40 -7.07
C SER A 55 -0.68 -46.45 -5.70
N ALA A 56 -0.88 -45.29 -5.08
CA ALA A 56 -1.60 -45.18 -3.81
C ALA A 56 -3.12 -45.41 -3.97
N LEU A 57 -3.68 -45.07 -5.14
CA LEU A 57 -5.09 -45.26 -5.45
C LEU A 57 -5.42 -46.74 -5.69
N ASP A 58 -4.54 -47.45 -6.40
CA ASP A 58 -4.70 -48.89 -6.67
C ASP A 58 -4.62 -49.73 -5.38
N SER A 59 -3.72 -49.37 -4.45
CA SER A 59 -3.60 -50.02 -3.14
C SER A 59 -4.86 -49.84 -2.26
N LEU A 60 -5.53 -48.68 -2.35
CA LEU A 60 -6.73 -48.40 -1.55
C LEU A 60 -7.98 -49.13 -2.08
N LEU A 61 -8.03 -49.38 -3.40
CA LEU A 61 -9.13 -50.08 -4.05
C LEU A 61 -9.07 -51.60 -3.83
N GLU A 62 -7.89 -52.19 -3.66
CA GLU A 62 -7.74 -53.61 -3.30
C GLU A 62 -8.13 -53.90 -1.85
N SER A 63 -7.94 -52.95 -0.92
CA SER A 63 -8.23 -53.15 0.51
C SER A 63 -9.72 -53.13 0.90
N ASN A 64 -10.60 -52.68 0.00
CA ASN A 64 -12.04 -52.50 0.28
C ASN A 64 -12.97 -53.50 -0.44
N GLY A 65 -12.42 -54.54 -1.08
CA GLY A 65 -13.22 -55.71 -1.50
C GLY A 65 -14.30 -55.44 -2.56
N VAL A 66 -14.15 -54.43 -3.42
CA VAL A 66 -15.11 -54.15 -4.51
C VAL A 66 -14.62 -54.74 -5.83
N TYR A 67 -14.72 -56.07 -5.94
CA TYR A 67 -14.80 -56.74 -7.24
C TYR A 67 -15.95 -57.73 -7.22
N ARG A 68 -17.13 -57.29 -7.67
CA ARG A 68 -18.13 -58.16 -8.27
C ARG A 68 -18.79 -57.47 -9.47
N HIS A 69 -18.56 -58.11 -10.62
CA HIS A 69 -19.33 -58.11 -11.87
C HIS A 69 -19.97 -56.81 -12.39
N GLY A 70 -19.40 -56.31 -13.48
CA GLY A 70 -20.09 -56.15 -14.77
C GLY A 70 -21.14 -55.04 -14.87
N GLY A 71 -20.78 -53.96 -15.56
CA GLY A 71 -21.69 -52.89 -15.97
C GLY A 71 -21.57 -51.64 -15.09
N GLU A 72 -21.57 -50.45 -15.72
CA GLU A 72 -21.62 -49.13 -15.08
C GLU A 72 -20.31 -48.59 -14.46
N ARG A 73 -19.30 -48.37 -15.31
CA ARG A 73 -18.11 -47.54 -14.99
C ARG A 73 -18.14 -46.11 -15.57
N GLU A 74 -19.26 -45.68 -16.15
CA GLU A 74 -19.36 -44.35 -16.79
C GLU A 74 -20.29 -43.33 -16.09
N GLU A 75 -21.08 -43.74 -15.09
CA GLU A 75 -22.00 -42.81 -14.40
C GLU A 75 -21.51 -42.31 -13.03
N CYS A 76 -20.68 -43.08 -12.31
CA CYS A 76 -20.22 -42.68 -10.97
C CYS A 76 -19.01 -41.71 -10.99
N THR A 77 -18.20 -41.73 -12.06
CA THR A 77 -17.08 -40.79 -12.27
C THR A 77 -17.53 -39.43 -12.83
N ARG A 78 -18.76 -39.32 -13.35
CA ARG A 78 -19.35 -38.04 -13.78
C ARG A 78 -19.90 -37.22 -12.61
N SER A 79 -20.44 -37.85 -11.56
CA SER A 79 -21.04 -37.09 -10.45
C SER A 79 -20.00 -36.47 -9.51
N VAL A 80 -18.84 -37.13 -9.31
CA VAL A 80 -17.77 -36.63 -8.42
C VAL A 80 -16.88 -35.58 -9.12
N ASN A 81 -16.75 -35.64 -10.45
CA ASN A 81 -16.00 -34.64 -11.23
C ASN A 81 -16.84 -33.39 -11.58
N ASN A 82 -18.18 -33.49 -11.63
CA ASN A 82 -19.06 -32.32 -11.76
C ASN A 82 -19.19 -31.50 -10.47
N ALA A 83 -18.96 -32.09 -9.30
CA ALA A 83 -19.02 -31.36 -8.02
C ALA A 83 -17.74 -30.55 -7.71
N ARG A 84 -16.62 -30.78 -8.41
CA ARG A 84 -15.33 -30.13 -8.15
C ARG A 84 -14.92 -29.08 -9.18
N SER A 85 -15.64 -28.93 -10.29
CA SER A 85 -15.20 -28.12 -11.43
C SER A 85 -15.99 -26.82 -11.65
N HIS A 86 -16.93 -26.45 -10.79
CA HIS A 86 -17.74 -25.22 -10.94
C HIS A 86 -17.80 -24.37 -9.67
N ILE A 87 -16.69 -24.23 -8.95
CA ILE A 87 -16.53 -23.10 -8.03
C ILE A 87 -15.98 -21.96 -8.88
N SER A 88 -16.87 -21.15 -9.46
CA SER A 88 -16.46 -19.86 -10.01
C SER A 88 -15.90 -19.00 -8.85
N ILE A 89 -15.02 -18.03 -9.12
CA ILE A 89 -14.54 -17.11 -8.06
C ILE A 89 -15.72 -16.40 -7.35
N VAL A 90 -16.84 -16.18 -8.07
CA VAL A 90 -18.10 -15.68 -7.49
C VAL A 90 -18.63 -16.63 -6.41
N SER A 91 -18.53 -17.95 -6.62
CA SER A 91 -18.91 -18.99 -5.66
C SER A 91 -18.06 -18.98 -4.38
N LEU A 92 -16.76 -18.62 -4.43
CA LEU A 92 -15.90 -18.58 -3.24
C LEU A 92 -16.25 -17.43 -2.30
N MET A 93 -16.43 -16.23 -2.85
CA MET A 93 -16.80 -15.05 -2.06
C MET A 93 -18.19 -15.22 -1.43
N ASP A 94 -19.15 -15.76 -2.19
CA ASP A 94 -20.50 -16.04 -1.70
C ASP A 94 -20.51 -17.13 -0.62
N THR A 95 -19.67 -18.16 -0.75
CA THR A 95 -19.53 -19.21 0.28
C THR A 95 -18.95 -18.62 1.56
N ARG A 96 -17.84 -17.87 1.47
CA ARG A 96 -17.21 -17.23 2.63
C ARG A 96 -18.11 -16.22 3.32
N LYS A 97 -18.92 -15.49 2.56
CA LYS A 97 -19.93 -14.59 3.11
C LYS A 97 -20.96 -15.32 3.96
N GLN A 98 -21.35 -16.55 3.59
CA GLN A 98 -22.27 -17.37 4.37
C GLN A 98 -21.61 -17.97 5.60
N GLU A 99 -20.33 -18.34 5.50
CA GLU A 99 -19.54 -18.90 6.60
C GLU A 99 -19.12 -17.85 7.65
N TYR A 100 -18.77 -16.64 7.21
CA TYR A 100 -18.28 -15.53 8.05
C TYR A 100 -19.09 -14.24 7.84
N PRO A 101 -20.40 -14.24 8.19
CA PRO A 101 -21.31 -13.14 7.88
C PRO A 101 -20.98 -11.85 8.63
N GLU A 102 -20.48 -11.91 9.86
CA GLU A 102 -20.12 -10.72 10.64
C GLU A 102 -18.83 -10.11 10.10
N LEU A 103 -17.86 -10.95 9.72
CA LEU A 103 -16.64 -10.49 9.05
C LEU A 103 -16.93 -9.81 7.72
N TYR A 104 -17.81 -10.41 6.90
CA TYR A 104 -18.24 -9.84 5.63
C TYR A 104 -18.93 -8.50 5.85
N LYS A 105 -19.87 -8.44 6.79
CA LYS A 105 -20.57 -7.21 7.14
C LYS A 105 -19.59 -6.12 7.56
N ALA A 106 -18.63 -6.42 8.43
CA ALA A 106 -17.59 -5.48 8.82
C ALA A 106 -16.79 -4.99 7.60
N ALA A 107 -16.29 -5.92 6.77
CA ALA A 107 -15.47 -5.59 5.60
C ALA A 107 -16.18 -4.64 4.63
N PHE A 108 -17.48 -4.80 4.40
CA PHE A 108 -18.20 -4.06 3.37
C PHE A 108 -19.04 -2.89 3.88
N THR A 109 -19.23 -2.74 5.20
CA THR A 109 -20.08 -1.67 5.75
C THR A 109 -19.38 -0.77 6.77
N GLN A 110 -18.24 -1.19 7.33
CA GLN A 110 -17.46 -0.36 8.25
C GLN A 110 -17.05 0.94 7.56
N PRO A 111 -17.39 2.14 8.11
CA PRO A 111 -16.88 3.40 7.59
C PRO A 111 -15.35 3.40 7.52
N ALA A 112 -14.79 3.96 6.45
CA ALA A 112 -13.35 4.08 6.26
C ALA A 112 -12.90 5.55 6.39
N ILE A 113 -11.76 5.78 7.03
CA ILE A 113 -11.05 7.05 6.94
C ILE A 113 -9.98 6.85 5.89
N ASP A 114 -10.09 7.59 4.80
CA ASP A 114 -9.08 7.60 3.76
C ASP A 114 -7.91 8.46 4.23
N ASN A 115 -6.88 7.83 4.81
CA ASN A 115 -5.86 8.57 5.53
C ASN A 115 -4.85 9.29 4.61
N HIS A 116 -4.90 9.07 3.30
CA HIS A 116 -4.08 9.78 2.32
C HIS A 116 -4.71 9.72 0.93
N ALA A 117 -5.01 10.87 0.34
CA ALA A 117 -5.46 10.96 -1.04
C ALA A 117 -5.12 12.34 -1.64
N HIS A 118 -5.51 12.56 -2.88
CA HIS A 118 -5.30 13.81 -3.61
C HIS A 118 -6.59 14.29 -4.28
N PRO A 119 -6.70 15.60 -4.59
CA PRO A 119 -7.91 16.12 -5.19
C PRO A 119 -8.26 15.51 -6.56
N LEU A 120 -9.57 15.45 -6.83
CA LEU A 120 -10.12 15.15 -8.15
C LEU A 120 -9.86 16.27 -9.15
N LEU A 121 -9.75 15.91 -10.43
CA LEU A 121 -9.67 16.88 -11.51
C LEU A 121 -10.93 17.76 -11.54
N ARG A 122 -10.77 19.00 -11.96
CA ARG A 122 -11.92 19.82 -12.34
C ARG A 122 -12.53 19.28 -13.64
N VAL A 123 -13.82 19.53 -13.84
CA VAL A 123 -14.53 19.07 -15.05
C VAL A 123 -13.88 19.57 -16.35
N ASP A 124 -13.33 20.80 -16.37
CA ASP A 124 -12.63 21.39 -17.51
C ASP A 124 -11.25 20.76 -17.77
N ALA A 125 -10.76 19.98 -16.82
CA ALA A 125 -9.47 19.30 -16.85
C ALA A 125 -9.57 17.76 -16.85
N ARG A 126 -10.77 17.18 -16.91
CA ARG A 126 -11.01 15.71 -16.79
C ARG A 126 -10.28 14.83 -17.81
N TYR A 127 -9.68 15.43 -18.84
CA TYR A 127 -8.92 14.79 -19.92
C TYR A 127 -7.46 15.25 -20.02
N LYS A 128 -6.95 16.03 -19.05
CA LYS A 128 -5.58 16.55 -19.09
C LYS A 128 -4.52 15.49 -18.84
N VAL A 129 -4.88 14.39 -18.19
CA VAL A 129 -4.01 13.26 -17.90
C VAL A 129 -4.62 11.96 -18.45
N PRO A 130 -3.81 11.03 -18.98
CA PRO A 130 -4.30 9.75 -19.52
C PRO A 130 -4.98 8.91 -18.43
N PHE A 131 -6.13 8.32 -18.74
CA PHE A 131 -6.93 7.57 -17.76
C PHE A 131 -6.24 6.28 -17.28
N GLU A 132 -5.26 5.78 -18.03
CA GLU A 132 -4.40 4.65 -17.66
C GLU A 132 -3.65 4.89 -16.34
N GLY A 133 -3.46 6.16 -15.95
CA GLY A 133 -2.89 6.50 -14.65
C GLY A 133 -3.73 6.00 -13.46
N LEU A 134 -4.99 5.60 -13.71
CA LEU A 134 -5.83 4.93 -12.71
C LEU A 134 -5.21 3.62 -12.19
N VAL A 135 -4.36 2.95 -12.98
CA VAL A 135 -3.84 1.61 -12.68
C VAL A 135 -2.31 1.51 -12.76
N SER A 136 -1.62 2.61 -13.03
CA SER A 136 -0.16 2.63 -13.22
C SER A 136 0.44 4.02 -12.97
N GLU A 137 1.59 4.05 -12.31
CA GLU A 137 2.40 5.26 -12.10
C GLU A 137 3.35 5.52 -13.28
N ALA A 138 3.26 4.75 -14.36
CA ALA A 138 4.09 4.95 -15.53
C ALA A 138 3.76 6.28 -16.23
N ASP A 139 4.66 6.72 -17.11
CA ASP A 139 4.49 7.87 -17.99
C ASP A 139 4.71 7.49 -19.46
N GLY A 140 4.21 8.34 -20.37
CA GLY A 140 4.44 8.18 -21.81
C GLY A 140 3.91 6.85 -22.35
N ASP A 141 4.65 6.24 -23.28
CA ASP A 141 4.24 5.00 -23.95
C ASP A 141 4.08 3.83 -22.96
N ALA A 142 4.89 3.78 -21.89
CA ALA A 142 4.73 2.78 -20.83
C ALA A 142 3.39 2.91 -20.09
N LEU A 143 2.84 4.12 -20.02
CA LEU A 143 1.51 4.34 -19.46
C LEU A 143 0.41 3.94 -20.44
N VAL A 144 0.46 4.42 -21.68
CA VAL A 144 -0.67 4.30 -22.61
C VAL A 144 -0.68 2.99 -23.40
N GLU A 145 0.48 2.38 -23.63
CA GLU A 145 0.60 1.13 -24.39
C GLU A 145 0.76 -0.09 -23.48
N ASP A 146 1.60 -0.01 -22.44
CA ASP A 146 1.93 -1.18 -21.61
C ASP A 146 0.97 -1.38 -20.42
N ALA A 147 0.57 -0.31 -19.71
CA ALA A 147 -0.29 -0.43 -18.52
C ALA A 147 -1.62 -1.16 -18.78
N PRO A 148 -2.30 -0.97 -19.94
CA PRO A 148 -3.52 -1.73 -20.26
C PRO A 148 -3.32 -3.25 -20.34
N ASN A 149 -2.09 -3.72 -20.55
CA ASN A 149 -1.74 -5.14 -20.65
C ASN A 149 -1.43 -5.80 -19.30
N THR A 150 -1.69 -5.12 -18.18
CA THR A 150 -1.46 -5.64 -16.83
C THR A 150 -2.68 -6.37 -16.24
N LEU A 151 -2.45 -7.31 -15.33
CA LEU A 151 -3.54 -7.93 -14.55
C LEU A 151 -4.29 -6.91 -13.68
N ALA A 152 -3.61 -5.82 -13.29
CA ALA A 152 -4.21 -4.69 -12.58
C ALA A 152 -5.28 -4.02 -13.45
N CYS A 153 -4.92 -3.62 -14.68
CA CYS A 153 -5.87 -3.05 -15.63
C CYS A 153 -7.02 -4.01 -15.94
N MET A 154 -6.72 -5.26 -16.33
CA MET A 154 -7.75 -6.25 -16.66
C MET A 154 -8.77 -6.48 -15.53
N ARG A 155 -8.33 -6.40 -14.27
CA ARG A 155 -9.23 -6.47 -13.12
C ARG A 155 -10.04 -5.19 -12.95
N ALA A 156 -9.40 -4.03 -13.05
CA ALA A 156 -10.06 -2.73 -12.98
C ALA A 156 -11.16 -2.61 -14.04
N THR A 157 -10.88 -2.99 -15.30
CA THR A 157 -11.84 -3.04 -16.41
C THR A 157 -13.11 -3.78 -16.02
N LYS A 158 -13.00 -4.98 -15.45
CA LYS A 158 -14.16 -5.80 -15.04
C LYS A 158 -14.97 -5.17 -13.91
N GLN A 159 -14.30 -4.50 -12.98
CA GLN A 159 -14.95 -3.87 -11.83
C GLN A 159 -15.59 -2.52 -12.20
N LEU A 160 -15.00 -1.79 -13.15
CA LEU A 160 -15.60 -0.60 -13.74
C LEU A 160 -16.79 -0.96 -14.63
N ALA A 161 -16.71 -2.04 -15.41
CA ALA A 161 -17.86 -2.57 -16.14
C ALA A 161 -19.04 -2.83 -15.19
N GLU A 162 -18.78 -3.47 -14.05
CA GLU A 162 -19.79 -3.71 -13.01
C GLU A 162 -20.34 -2.42 -12.40
N LEU A 163 -19.47 -1.44 -12.09
CA LEU A 163 -19.89 -0.14 -11.58
C LEU A 163 -20.83 0.60 -12.56
N TYR A 164 -20.52 0.51 -13.86
CA TYR A 164 -21.27 1.18 -14.93
C TYR A 164 -22.49 0.38 -15.42
N GLY A 165 -22.74 -0.81 -14.86
CA GLY A 165 -23.85 -1.67 -15.28
C GLY A 165 -23.67 -2.26 -16.69
N LEU A 166 -22.42 -2.49 -17.08
CA LEU A 166 -22.01 -3.03 -18.38
C LEU A 166 -21.62 -4.51 -18.30
N ASP A 167 -21.47 -5.14 -19.45
CA ASP A 167 -20.97 -6.50 -19.57
C ASP A 167 -19.49 -6.60 -19.18
N LYS A 168 -19.11 -7.61 -18.38
CA LYS A 168 -17.71 -7.79 -17.89
C LYS A 168 -16.74 -8.31 -18.96
N SER A 169 -17.20 -8.58 -20.18
CA SER A 169 -16.38 -8.94 -21.34
C SER A 169 -15.82 -7.73 -22.09
N LEU A 170 -16.28 -6.51 -21.78
CA LEU A 170 -15.75 -5.28 -22.39
C LEU A 170 -14.27 -5.09 -22.07
N ASP A 171 -13.55 -4.54 -23.04
CA ASP A 171 -12.14 -4.16 -22.91
C ASP A 171 -11.96 -2.74 -22.33
N TRP A 172 -10.70 -2.35 -22.11
CA TRP A 172 -10.34 -1.07 -21.51
C TRP A 172 -10.79 0.14 -22.35
N GLU A 173 -10.68 0.07 -23.67
CA GLU A 173 -11.10 1.16 -24.56
C GLU A 173 -12.61 1.35 -24.52
N GLN A 174 -13.38 0.26 -24.53
CA GLN A 174 -14.83 0.31 -24.42
C GLN A 174 -15.30 0.89 -23.08
N ILE A 175 -14.55 0.64 -21.99
CA ILE A 175 -14.81 1.27 -20.68
C ILE A 175 -14.55 2.78 -20.75
N LYS A 176 -13.44 3.23 -21.36
CA LYS A 176 -13.15 4.65 -21.56
C LYS A 176 -14.22 5.35 -22.41
N GLU A 177 -14.62 4.74 -23.52
CA GLU A 177 -15.68 5.29 -24.37
C GLU A 177 -17.01 5.46 -23.64
N HIS A 178 -17.38 4.51 -22.78
CA HIS A 178 -18.58 4.65 -21.97
C HIS A 178 -18.44 5.76 -20.93
N ARG A 179 -17.32 5.76 -20.20
CA ARG A 179 -16.98 6.78 -19.20
C ARG A 179 -17.07 8.19 -19.76
N ASP A 180 -16.65 8.40 -21.00
CA ASP A 180 -16.67 9.71 -21.66
C ASP A 180 -18.08 10.23 -21.97
N ARG A 181 -19.08 9.34 -22.02
CA ARG A 181 -20.49 9.71 -22.23
C ARG A 181 -21.21 10.06 -20.92
N LEU A 182 -20.60 9.79 -19.77
CA LEU A 182 -21.15 10.12 -18.46
C LEU A 182 -20.91 11.60 -18.11
N ASP A 183 -21.94 12.24 -17.56
CA ASP A 183 -21.77 13.52 -16.89
C ASP A 183 -20.75 13.39 -15.75
N TYR A 184 -19.89 14.39 -15.61
CA TYR A 184 -18.78 14.30 -14.65
C TYR A 184 -19.27 14.29 -13.21
N SER A 185 -20.31 15.06 -12.88
CA SER A 185 -20.88 15.07 -11.54
C SER A 185 -21.56 13.74 -11.23
N ASP A 186 -22.27 13.16 -12.19
CA ASP A 186 -22.89 11.83 -12.03
C ASP A 186 -21.84 10.74 -11.85
N LEU A 187 -20.73 10.81 -12.59
CA LEU A 187 -19.60 9.89 -12.44
C LEU A 187 -18.98 10.00 -11.04
N CYS A 188 -18.71 11.20 -10.55
CA CYS A 188 -18.23 11.42 -9.19
C CYS A 188 -19.22 10.83 -8.16
N ASN A 189 -20.50 11.18 -8.26
CA ASN A 189 -21.53 10.65 -7.35
C ASN A 189 -21.60 9.12 -7.38
N LEU A 190 -21.50 8.51 -8.57
CA LEU A 190 -21.54 7.06 -8.75
C LEU A 190 -20.39 6.37 -8.01
N CYS A 191 -19.16 6.86 -8.15
CA CYS A 191 -17.97 6.29 -7.52
C CYS A 191 -18.00 6.40 -5.99
N PHE A 192 -18.59 7.46 -5.42
CA PHE A 192 -18.63 7.67 -3.98
C PHE A 192 -19.87 7.10 -3.28
N LYS A 193 -20.98 6.85 -4.00
CA LYS A 193 -22.29 6.46 -3.44
C LYS A 193 -22.24 5.35 -2.39
N ASN A 194 -21.41 4.33 -2.61
CA ASN A 194 -21.26 3.17 -1.71
C ASN A 194 -19.83 2.99 -1.20
N ALA A 195 -18.98 4.01 -1.29
CA ALA A 195 -17.59 3.93 -0.86
C ALA A 195 -17.47 3.76 0.67
N GLY A 196 -18.44 4.29 1.42
CA GLY A 196 -18.43 4.26 2.89
C GLY A 196 -17.25 5.04 3.46
N ILE A 197 -16.77 6.07 2.76
CA ILE A 197 -15.68 6.93 3.21
C ILE A 197 -16.25 8.00 4.14
N HIS A 198 -15.75 8.02 5.37
CA HIS A 198 -16.21 8.93 6.42
C HIS A 198 -15.66 10.34 6.26
N THR A 199 -14.35 10.44 6.00
CA THR A 199 -13.58 11.67 5.72
C THR A 199 -12.33 11.28 4.91
N ILE A 200 -11.76 12.24 4.19
CA ILE A 200 -10.55 12.08 3.37
C ILE A 200 -9.49 13.05 3.89
N LEU A 201 -8.26 12.56 4.07
CA LEU A 201 -7.10 13.39 4.42
C LEU A 201 -6.30 13.68 3.14
N ILE A 202 -6.50 14.88 2.61
CA ILE A 202 -6.05 15.27 1.27
C ILE A 202 -4.68 15.96 1.36
N ASP A 203 -3.71 15.40 0.65
CA ASP A 203 -2.49 16.10 0.28
C ASP A 203 -2.74 16.92 -1.00
N ASP A 204 -2.84 18.24 -0.85
CA ASP A 204 -3.10 19.17 -1.94
C ASP A 204 -1.82 19.71 -2.60
N GLY A 205 -0.66 19.13 -2.27
CA GLY A 205 0.64 19.48 -2.83
C GLY A 205 1.11 18.59 -3.99
N LEU A 206 0.28 17.67 -4.50
CA LEU A 206 0.63 16.88 -5.68
C LEU A 206 0.81 17.79 -6.91
N GLY A 207 1.80 17.49 -7.74
CA GLY A 207 2.08 18.27 -8.96
C GLY A 207 0.85 18.31 -9.87
N GLY A 208 0.48 19.49 -10.38
CA GLY A 208 -0.72 19.68 -11.18
C GLY A 208 -1.97 20.08 -10.39
N VAL A 209 -2.02 19.85 -9.07
CA VAL A 209 -3.25 20.13 -8.29
C VAL A 209 -3.68 21.58 -8.42
N ALA A 210 -2.74 22.52 -8.26
CA ALA A 210 -3.02 23.95 -8.36
C ALA A 210 -3.59 24.35 -9.74
N GLU A 211 -3.16 23.66 -10.80
CA GLU A 211 -3.53 23.99 -12.18
C GLU A 211 -4.81 23.31 -12.66
N MET A 212 -5.12 22.10 -12.18
CA MET A 212 -6.16 21.25 -12.80
C MET A 212 -7.12 20.55 -11.84
N ALA A 213 -6.92 20.63 -10.52
CA ALA A 213 -7.77 19.93 -9.57
C ALA A 213 -8.72 20.85 -8.79
N GLU A 214 -9.66 20.22 -8.12
CA GLU A 214 -10.53 20.85 -7.12
C GLU A 214 -9.78 21.13 -5.82
N GLY A 215 -10.32 22.00 -4.96
CA GLY A 215 -9.80 22.20 -3.61
C GLY A 215 -10.12 21.01 -2.69
N TYR A 216 -9.36 20.81 -1.61
CA TYR A 216 -9.60 19.68 -0.69
C TYR A 216 -11.05 19.69 -0.16
N ALA A 217 -11.55 20.83 0.33
CA ALA A 217 -12.90 20.97 0.88
C ALA A 217 -14.04 20.71 -0.12
N TRP A 218 -13.76 20.72 -1.43
CA TRP A 218 -14.76 20.35 -2.44
C TRP A 218 -15.23 18.90 -2.27
N HIS A 219 -14.40 18.04 -1.71
CA HIS A 219 -14.68 16.62 -1.51
C HIS A 219 -15.62 16.35 -0.31
N ASP A 220 -15.93 17.37 0.51
CA ASP A 220 -16.86 17.26 1.63
C ASP A 220 -18.25 16.77 1.18
N GLN A 221 -18.64 17.06 -0.07
CA GLN A 221 -19.91 16.61 -0.65
C GLN A 221 -20.04 15.08 -0.79
N PHE A 222 -18.93 14.34 -0.75
CA PHE A 222 -18.90 12.88 -0.89
C PHE A 222 -18.65 12.14 0.43
N THR A 223 -18.51 12.86 1.53
CA THR A 223 -18.10 12.31 2.83
C THR A 223 -19.10 12.68 3.93
N THR A 224 -19.07 11.94 5.03
CA THR A 224 -19.98 12.19 6.16
C THR A 224 -19.41 13.17 7.20
N ALA A 225 -18.12 13.49 7.10
CA ALA A 225 -17.42 14.44 7.95
C ALA A 225 -16.44 15.26 7.10
N PRO A 226 -16.14 16.52 7.45
CA PRO A 226 -15.28 17.38 6.65
C PRO A 226 -13.94 16.74 6.35
N THR A 227 -13.48 16.91 5.11
CA THR A 227 -12.13 16.54 4.70
C THR A 227 -11.09 17.37 5.45
N LYS A 228 -9.89 16.80 5.57
CA LYS A 228 -8.77 17.42 6.26
C LYS A 228 -7.58 17.50 5.33
N ARG A 229 -6.62 18.34 5.69
CA ARG A 229 -5.45 18.65 4.88
C ARG A 229 -4.20 18.00 5.44
N ILE A 230 -3.40 17.44 4.54
CA ILE A 230 -2.03 17.03 4.77
C ILE A 230 -1.12 17.98 4.01
N VAL A 231 -0.18 18.64 4.70
CA VAL A 231 0.69 19.64 4.04
C VAL A 231 1.95 18.98 3.51
N ARG A 232 2.18 19.04 2.19
CA ARG A 232 3.40 18.56 1.54
C ARG A 232 4.57 19.53 1.73
N VAL A 233 5.57 19.11 2.48
CA VAL A 233 6.59 20.01 3.04
C VAL A 233 7.59 20.51 1.99
N GLU A 234 7.88 19.71 0.97
CA GLU A 234 8.77 20.10 -0.13
C GLU A 234 8.18 21.25 -0.95
N ILE A 235 6.85 21.26 -1.17
CA ILE A 235 6.17 22.32 -1.92
C ILE A 235 6.16 23.62 -1.13
N VAL A 236 5.92 23.56 0.19
CA VAL A 236 6.04 24.72 1.08
C VAL A 236 7.46 25.30 1.01
N ALA A 237 8.47 24.44 1.09
CA ALA A 237 9.87 24.85 1.01
C ALA A 237 10.22 25.49 -0.34
N GLU A 238 9.77 24.92 -1.46
CA GLU A 238 9.95 25.48 -2.81
C GLU A 238 9.30 26.87 -2.95
N GLY A 239 8.09 27.06 -2.40
CA GLY A 239 7.41 28.35 -2.39
C GLY A 239 8.15 29.43 -1.59
N ILE A 240 8.74 29.05 -0.45
CA ILE A 240 9.57 29.95 0.37
C ILE A 240 10.84 30.35 -0.39
N LEU A 241 11.54 29.39 -0.99
CA LEU A 241 12.75 29.68 -1.79
C LEU A 241 12.44 30.62 -2.94
N ARG A 242 11.31 30.41 -3.65
CA ARG A 242 10.86 31.32 -4.72
C ARG A 242 10.70 32.75 -4.22
N THR A 243 10.11 32.90 -3.03
CA THR A 243 9.92 34.22 -2.40
C THR A 243 11.24 34.87 -2.00
N LEU A 244 12.16 34.11 -1.42
CA LEU A 244 13.49 34.61 -1.02
C LEU A 244 14.33 35.01 -2.23
N PHE A 245 14.35 34.18 -3.28
CA PHE A 245 15.10 34.48 -4.50
C PHE A 245 14.56 35.70 -5.23
N ALA A 246 13.23 35.86 -5.31
CA ALA A 246 12.61 37.07 -5.87
C ALA A 246 12.95 38.34 -5.05
N ALA A 247 13.25 38.19 -3.76
CA ALA A 247 13.67 39.26 -2.87
C ALA A 247 15.19 39.52 -2.84
N GLY A 248 15.99 38.85 -3.68
CA GLY A 248 17.46 38.99 -3.70
C GLY A 248 18.15 38.41 -2.45
N LYS A 249 17.58 37.36 -1.88
CA LYS A 249 18.09 36.66 -0.68
C LYS A 249 18.57 35.24 -1.01
N GLU A 250 19.30 35.07 -2.12
CA GLU A 250 19.72 33.77 -2.64
C GLU A 250 20.67 32.96 -1.73
N SER A 251 21.34 33.60 -0.78
CA SER A 251 22.29 32.95 0.15
C SER A 251 21.76 32.82 1.59
N ASP A 252 20.50 33.22 1.81
CA ASP A 252 19.88 33.32 3.14
C ASP A 252 19.34 31.98 3.64
N LEU A 253 20.25 31.04 3.94
CA LEU A 253 19.89 29.73 4.48
C LEU A 253 19.14 29.85 5.82
N GLU A 254 19.57 30.75 6.70
CA GLU A 254 18.93 30.94 8.01
C GLU A 254 17.52 31.48 7.86
N GLY A 255 17.31 32.47 6.99
CA GLY A 255 15.99 32.99 6.65
C GLY A 255 15.09 31.92 6.05
N PHE A 256 15.61 31.05 5.18
CA PHE A 256 14.87 29.90 4.65
C PHE A 256 14.42 28.94 5.75
N GLU A 257 15.35 28.46 6.59
CA GLU A 257 15.05 27.50 7.65
C GLU A 257 14.05 28.05 8.66
N LYS A 258 14.24 29.32 9.07
CA LYS A 258 13.33 30.00 9.99
C LYS A 258 11.93 30.15 9.40
N THR A 259 11.84 30.63 8.15
CA THR A 259 10.55 30.83 7.47
C THR A 259 9.82 29.49 7.27
N LEU A 260 10.55 28.42 6.95
CA LEU A 260 9.96 27.08 6.82
C LEU A 260 9.41 26.59 8.17
N GLN A 261 10.19 26.72 9.25
CA GLN A 261 9.74 26.36 10.58
C GLN A 261 8.48 27.14 11.00
N GLU A 262 8.44 28.45 10.76
CA GLU A 262 7.29 29.32 11.07
C GLU A 262 6.06 28.98 10.20
N SER A 263 6.26 28.69 8.93
CA SER A 263 5.20 28.29 8.00
C SER A 263 4.56 26.96 8.42
N LEU A 264 5.38 25.92 8.68
CA LEU A 264 4.88 24.63 9.15
C LEU A 264 4.23 24.72 10.53
N LYS A 265 4.76 25.56 11.43
CA LYS A 265 4.11 25.86 12.70
C LYS A 265 2.71 26.43 12.48
N THR A 266 2.59 27.44 11.61
CA THR A 266 1.33 28.09 11.30
C THR A 266 0.33 27.08 10.74
N SER A 267 0.77 26.23 9.81
CA SER A 267 -0.06 25.13 9.29
C SER A 267 -0.52 24.18 10.41
N ALA A 268 0.37 23.78 11.32
CA ALA A 268 0.02 22.88 12.42
C ALA A 268 -1.01 23.46 13.43
N GLU A 269 -1.15 24.79 13.48
CA GLU A 269 -2.15 25.46 14.32
C GLU A 269 -3.53 25.56 13.65
N GLN A 270 -3.65 25.23 12.36
CA GLN A 270 -4.92 25.23 11.63
C GLN A 270 -5.75 23.98 11.95
N GLN A 271 -7.06 24.15 12.18
CA GLN A 271 -7.96 23.05 12.60
C GLN A 271 -8.23 21.99 11.52
N ASP A 272 -7.99 22.35 10.26
CA ASP A 272 -8.15 21.48 9.10
C ASP A 272 -6.87 20.75 8.72
N VAL A 273 -5.70 21.17 9.21
CA VAL A 273 -4.42 20.47 9.00
C VAL A 273 -4.24 19.39 10.07
N VAL A 274 -4.10 18.15 9.63
CA VAL A 274 -3.99 16.98 10.54
C VAL A 274 -2.67 16.22 10.40
N GLY A 275 -1.79 16.66 9.51
CA GLY A 275 -0.50 16.00 9.29
C GLY A 275 0.33 16.68 8.21
N PHE A 276 1.55 16.19 8.06
CA PHE A 276 2.47 16.58 7.00
C PHE A 276 2.78 15.40 6.10
N LYS A 277 3.16 15.66 4.84
CA LYS A 277 3.68 14.67 3.90
C LYS A 277 5.08 15.09 3.46
N SER A 278 5.98 14.13 3.45
CA SER A 278 7.30 14.21 2.82
C SER A 278 7.32 13.31 1.58
N ILE A 279 7.73 13.89 0.45
CA ILE A 279 7.99 13.19 -0.81
C ILE A 279 9.50 13.03 -1.10
N VAL A 280 10.35 13.15 -0.08
CA VAL A 280 11.79 12.91 -0.19
C VAL A 280 12.20 11.65 -0.97
N CYS A 281 11.35 10.60 -0.97
CA CYS A 281 11.48 9.40 -1.81
C CYS A 281 11.64 9.72 -3.30
N TYR A 282 10.77 10.60 -3.83
CA TYR A 282 10.79 11.10 -5.21
C TYR A 282 11.92 12.10 -5.48
N ARG A 283 12.67 12.50 -4.46
CA ARG A 283 13.69 13.55 -4.59
C ARG A 283 15.10 12.98 -4.44
N THR A 284 15.49 12.68 -3.20
CA THR A 284 16.87 12.31 -2.86
C THR A 284 16.95 10.98 -2.12
N GLY A 285 15.82 10.26 -2.05
CA GLY A 285 15.72 8.95 -1.42
C GLY A 285 15.43 9.00 0.08
N MET A 286 15.05 7.85 0.62
CA MET A 286 14.59 7.67 2.01
C MET A 286 15.72 7.67 3.05
N ASN A 287 16.99 7.74 2.62
CA ASN A 287 18.17 7.75 3.48
C ASN A 287 18.45 9.14 4.08
N VAL A 288 17.43 9.74 4.70
CA VAL A 288 17.50 11.08 5.28
C VAL A 288 18.53 11.12 6.41
N SER A 289 19.49 12.04 6.30
CA SER A 289 20.56 12.20 7.29
C SER A 289 20.02 12.80 8.59
N VAL A 290 20.46 12.24 9.72
CA VAL A 290 20.10 12.73 11.07
C VAL A 290 20.71 14.09 11.39
N TYR A 291 21.84 14.42 10.76
CA TYR A 291 22.54 15.70 10.87
C TYR A 291 22.77 16.28 9.47
N GLY A 292 23.07 17.58 9.39
CA GLY A 292 23.43 18.23 8.13
C GLY A 292 24.49 19.30 8.33
N SER A 293 25.36 19.47 7.33
CA SER A 293 26.37 20.52 7.32
C SER A 293 25.80 21.82 6.76
N ASP A 294 26.01 22.93 7.46
CA ASP A 294 25.65 24.27 6.96
C ASP A 294 26.39 24.61 5.66
N SER A 295 27.63 24.15 5.49
CA SER A 295 28.40 24.36 4.26
C SER A 295 27.73 23.67 3.08
N GLU A 296 27.35 22.40 3.23
CA GLU A 296 26.70 21.61 2.17
C GLU A 296 25.31 22.16 1.85
N LYS A 297 24.55 22.61 2.86
CA LYS A 297 23.25 23.26 2.66
C LYS A 297 23.38 24.58 1.89
N ARG A 298 24.39 25.41 2.19
CA ARG A 298 24.64 26.67 1.47
C ARG A 298 25.06 26.42 0.02
N GLU A 299 25.89 25.41 -0.22
CA GLU A 299 26.26 25.00 -1.58
C GLU A 299 25.04 24.52 -2.38
N ALA A 300 24.22 23.64 -1.79
CA ALA A 300 22.97 23.19 -2.39
C ALA A 300 22.01 24.35 -2.68
N LEU A 301 21.90 25.34 -1.77
CA LEU A 301 21.08 26.53 -1.98
C LEU A 301 21.55 27.37 -3.17
N ALA A 302 22.86 27.56 -3.32
CA ALA A 302 23.44 28.25 -4.46
C ALA A 302 23.15 27.53 -5.79
N GLN A 303 23.21 26.20 -5.80
CA GLN A 303 22.86 25.37 -6.96
C GLN A 303 21.38 25.50 -7.34
N VAL A 304 20.48 25.45 -6.34
CA VAL A 304 19.03 25.67 -6.57
C VAL A 304 18.77 27.07 -7.14
N TYR A 305 19.45 28.10 -6.64
CA TYR A 305 19.33 29.46 -7.18
C TYR A 305 19.83 29.57 -8.63
N ALA A 306 20.94 28.90 -8.97
CA ALA A 306 21.44 28.88 -10.35
C ALA A 306 20.38 28.30 -11.32
N THR A 307 19.78 27.16 -10.98
CA THR A 307 18.68 26.56 -11.77
C THR A 307 17.45 27.48 -11.84
N TYR A 308 17.11 28.16 -10.75
CA TYR A 308 16.01 29.11 -10.71
C TYR A 308 16.24 30.30 -11.65
N LYS A 309 17.47 30.83 -11.70
CA LYS A 309 17.82 31.95 -12.58
C LYS A 309 17.68 31.59 -14.06
N GLU A 310 17.95 30.35 -14.42
CA GLU A 310 17.86 29.86 -15.80
C GLU A 310 16.44 29.53 -16.23
N SER A 311 15.64 28.92 -15.35
CA SER A 311 14.35 28.32 -15.72
C SER A 311 13.13 29.00 -15.10
N GLY A 312 13.31 29.84 -14.07
CA GLY A 312 12.24 30.36 -13.21
C GLY A 312 11.53 29.29 -12.37
N LYS A 313 11.99 28.03 -12.41
CA LYS A 313 11.40 26.90 -11.71
C LYS A 313 12.31 26.48 -10.55
N ILE A 314 11.68 25.94 -9.50
CA ILE A 314 12.38 25.36 -8.35
C ILE A 314 11.83 23.95 -8.20
N ARG A 315 12.75 22.99 -8.14
CA ARG A 315 12.49 21.63 -7.70
C ARG A 315 13.57 21.26 -6.70
N LEU A 316 13.17 20.97 -5.46
CA LEU A 316 14.10 20.56 -4.41
C LEU A 316 14.59 19.13 -4.65
N GLN A 317 15.80 19.01 -5.17
CA GLN A 317 16.44 17.74 -5.52
C GLN A 317 17.89 17.64 -5.00
N HIS A 318 18.23 18.47 -4.02
CA HIS A 318 19.57 18.53 -3.44
C HIS A 318 19.52 17.99 -2.01
N LYS A 319 20.25 16.88 -1.79
CA LYS A 319 20.13 16.08 -0.55
C LYS A 319 20.29 16.88 0.74
N PRO A 320 21.29 17.78 0.90
CA PRO A 320 21.44 18.54 2.13
C PRO A 320 20.20 19.39 2.49
N LEU A 321 19.54 19.98 1.48
CA LEU A 321 18.33 20.78 1.67
C LEU A 321 17.09 19.91 1.87
N ASN A 322 16.90 18.85 1.08
CA ASN A 322 15.79 17.93 1.28
C ASN A 322 15.81 17.30 2.68
N ASP A 323 16.98 16.79 3.10
CA ASP A 323 17.13 16.23 4.43
C ASP A 323 16.84 17.29 5.52
N GLN A 324 17.20 18.55 5.30
CA GLN A 324 16.89 19.65 6.22
C GLN A 324 15.38 19.97 6.28
N VAL A 325 14.69 20.00 5.14
CA VAL A 325 13.25 20.18 5.07
C VAL A 325 12.54 19.09 5.88
N VAL A 326 12.93 17.82 5.68
CA VAL A 326 12.38 16.69 6.46
C VAL A 326 12.66 16.85 7.95
N ARG A 327 13.89 17.19 8.36
CA ARG A 327 14.22 17.40 9.78
C ARG A 327 13.41 18.53 10.43
N ILE A 328 13.20 19.65 9.72
CA ILE A 328 12.37 20.75 10.22
C ILE A 328 10.91 20.29 10.36
N ALA A 329 10.37 19.60 9.35
CA ALA A 329 9.02 19.05 9.39
C ALA A 329 8.81 18.09 10.57
N LEU A 330 9.72 17.14 10.76
CA LEU A 330 9.69 16.20 11.89
C LEU A 330 9.76 16.92 13.24
N THR A 331 10.63 17.93 13.36
CA THR A 331 10.76 18.74 14.58
C THR A 331 9.46 19.46 14.92
N VAL A 332 8.81 20.08 13.93
CA VAL A 332 7.54 20.78 14.12
C VAL A 332 6.44 19.78 14.44
N ALA A 333 6.29 18.73 13.64
CA ALA A 333 5.25 17.71 13.80
C ALA A 333 5.27 17.06 15.19
N GLY A 334 6.45 16.69 15.70
CA GLY A 334 6.60 16.09 17.04
C GLY A 334 6.18 17.01 18.19
N ARG A 335 6.30 18.34 18.03
CA ARG A 335 5.82 19.34 19.01
C ARG A 335 4.30 19.47 19.01
N TYR A 336 3.67 19.38 17.83
CA TYR A 336 2.22 19.48 17.66
C TYR A 336 1.49 18.13 17.71
N LYS A 337 2.22 17.02 17.89
CA LYS A 337 1.67 15.66 17.87
C LYS A 337 0.94 15.32 16.57
N LEU A 338 1.44 15.86 15.46
CA LEU A 338 0.95 15.57 14.12
C LEU A 338 1.80 14.44 13.48
N PRO A 339 1.18 13.50 12.75
CA PRO A 339 1.91 12.53 11.95
C PRO A 339 2.61 13.18 10.75
N VAL A 340 3.75 12.61 10.37
CA VAL A 340 4.41 12.86 9.08
C VAL A 340 4.32 11.60 8.24
N GLN A 341 3.63 11.71 7.12
CA GLN A 341 3.52 10.69 6.09
C GLN A 341 4.75 10.73 5.19
N PHE A 342 5.25 9.54 4.85
CA PHE A 342 6.31 9.36 3.88
C PHE A 342 5.80 8.48 2.77
N HIS A 343 5.91 8.97 1.53
CA HIS A 343 5.80 8.08 0.38
C HIS A 343 6.94 7.06 0.42
N THR A 344 6.64 5.78 0.18
CA THR A 344 7.62 4.68 0.22
C THR A 344 7.28 3.63 -0.81
N GLY A 345 8.29 3.07 -1.46
CA GLY A 345 8.11 1.97 -2.41
C GLY A 345 7.63 2.44 -3.79
N LEU A 346 6.47 1.92 -4.22
CA LEU A 346 5.90 2.04 -5.56
C LEU A 346 5.68 3.50 -5.92
N GLY A 347 6.02 3.87 -7.15
CA GLY A 347 5.94 5.22 -7.67
C GLY A 347 6.37 5.27 -9.13
N ASP A 348 6.36 6.47 -9.70
CA ASP A 348 6.73 6.72 -11.10
C ASP A 348 8.24 6.58 -11.38
N SER A 349 8.66 6.87 -12.62
CA SER A 349 10.07 6.78 -13.03
C SER A 349 11.02 7.84 -12.45
N ASP A 350 10.50 8.84 -11.72
CA ASP A 350 11.28 9.86 -10.99
C ASP A 350 11.89 9.28 -9.71
N ILE A 351 11.35 8.17 -9.17
CA ILE A 351 11.94 7.52 -7.99
C ILE A 351 13.24 6.78 -8.33
N THR A 352 14.15 6.77 -7.36
CA THR A 352 15.22 5.77 -7.35
C THR A 352 14.78 4.57 -6.51
N LEU A 353 14.35 3.48 -7.16
CA LEU A 353 13.79 2.29 -6.49
C LEU A 353 14.65 1.80 -5.32
N THR A 354 15.97 1.70 -5.48
CA THR A 354 16.89 1.23 -4.42
C THR A 354 16.95 2.13 -3.18
N LEU A 355 16.52 3.39 -3.31
CA LEU A 355 16.44 4.37 -2.24
C LEU A 355 15.00 4.60 -1.76
N SER A 356 14.02 3.85 -2.26
CA SER A 356 12.60 3.96 -1.88
C SER A 356 12.20 3.04 -0.72
N SER A 357 13.09 2.12 -0.29
CA SER A 357 12.84 1.25 0.86
C SER A 357 12.68 2.06 2.16
N PRO A 358 11.66 1.77 2.98
CA PRO A 358 11.46 2.43 4.27
C PRO A 358 12.56 2.08 5.28
N ALA A 359 13.33 1.01 5.07
CA ALA A 359 14.42 0.62 5.98
C ALA A 359 15.47 1.74 6.15
N HIS A 360 15.65 2.56 5.11
CA HIS A 360 16.56 3.71 5.14
C HIS A 360 16.14 4.80 6.15
N LEU A 361 14.85 4.88 6.52
CA LEU A 361 14.36 5.82 7.54
C LEU A 361 14.73 5.41 8.97
N GLN A 362 15.25 4.21 9.19
CA GLN A 362 15.46 3.71 10.55
C GLN A 362 16.30 4.66 11.45
N PRO A 363 17.39 5.30 10.98
CA PRO A 363 18.11 6.29 11.79
C PRO A 363 17.27 7.51 12.16
N ILE A 364 16.49 8.06 11.23
CA ILE A 364 15.69 9.26 11.47
C ILE A 364 14.47 8.95 12.37
N ILE A 365 13.86 7.77 12.23
CA ILE A 365 12.79 7.29 13.12
C ILE A 365 13.27 7.28 14.58
N LYS A 366 14.49 6.77 14.84
CA LYS A 366 15.10 6.75 16.18
C LYS A 366 15.37 8.15 16.73
N GLN A 367 15.73 9.10 15.86
CA GLN A 367 16.07 10.46 16.24
C GLN A 367 14.84 11.29 16.63
N PHE A 368 13.65 10.93 16.14
CA PHE A 368 12.39 11.66 16.36
C PHE A 368 11.30 10.80 17.03
N PRO A 369 11.53 10.28 18.26
CA PRO A 369 10.62 9.33 18.91
C PRO A 369 9.23 9.94 19.23
N ASP A 370 9.13 11.26 19.34
CA ASP A 370 7.89 11.99 19.62
C ASP A 370 7.02 12.26 18.38
N THR A 371 7.54 11.97 17.18
CA THR A 371 6.85 12.23 15.92
C THR A 371 6.30 10.93 15.36
N PRO A 372 4.99 10.81 15.11
CA PRO A 372 4.45 9.66 14.40
C PRO A 372 4.89 9.66 12.94
N PHE A 373 5.46 8.55 12.47
CA PHE A 373 5.81 8.29 11.08
C PHE A 373 4.73 7.39 10.49
N VAL A 374 4.18 7.77 9.33
CA VAL A 374 3.25 6.92 8.57
C VAL A 374 3.94 6.53 7.27
N LEU A 375 4.23 5.23 7.12
CA LEU A 375 4.79 4.67 5.89
C LEU A 375 3.63 4.38 4.94
N LEU A 376 3.56 5.10 3.82
CA LEU A 376 2.45 4.98 2.88
C LEU A 376 2.65 3.87 1.85
N HIS A 377 1.57 3.52 1.17
CA HIS A 377 1.57 2.72 -0.06
C HIS A 377 1.97 1.26 0.14
N SER A 378 1.68 0.71 1.34
CA SER A 378 2.18 -0.60 1.79
C SER A 378 3.70 -0.72 1.76
N SER A 379 4.43 0.38 1.53
CA SER A 379 5.82 0.41 1.08
C SER A 379 6.14 -0.59 -0.04
N TYR A 380 5.20 -1.00 -0.90
CA TYR A 380 5.43 -2.07 -1.88
C TYR A 380 6.62 -1.73 -2.80
N PRO A 381 7.58 -2.62 -3.08
CA PRO A 381 7.64 -4.06 -2.75
C PRO A 381 8.28 -4.39 -1.39
N TYR A 382 8.53 -3.39 -0.54
CA TYR A 382 9.20 -3.48 0.78
C TYR A 382 8.23 -3.62 1.96
N THR A 383 7.03 -4.17 1.75
CA THR A 383 5.97 -4.26 2.77
C THR A 383 6.43 -4.95 4.05
N ARG A 384 7.29 -5.98 3.95
CA ARG A 384 7.87 -6.65 5.12
C ARG A 384 8.80 -5.75 5.94
N ASP A 385 9.62 -4.93 5.28
CA ASP A 385 10.49 -3.97 5.96
C ASP A 385 9.64 -2.97 6.74
N ALA A 386 8.57 -2.49 6.13
CA ALA A 386 7.63 -1.56 6.75
C ALA A 386 6.91 -2.18 7.96
N GLY A 387 6.45 -3.44 7.82
CA GLY A 387 5.84 -4.20 8.91
C GLY A 387 6.80 -4.41 10.08
N TYR A 388 8.07 -4.72 9.80
CA TYR A 388 9.12 -4.79 10.83
C TYR A 388 9.29 -3.46 11.56
N LEU A 389 9.41 -2.34 10.84
CA LEU A 389 9.57 -1.01 11.45
C LEU A 389 8.35 -0.65 12.33
N ALA A 390 7.13 -0.90 11.86
CA ALA A 390 5.91 -0.68 12.63
C ALA A 390 5.83 -1.54 13.91
N ALA A 391 6.38 -2.75 13.86
CA ALA A 391 6.45 -3.66 15.00
C ALA A 391 7.44 -3.18 16.07
N VAL A 392 8.64 -2.71 15.67
CA VAL A 392 9.71 -2.41 16.63
C VAL A 392 9.77 -0.94 17.08
N TYR A 393 9.21 0.01 16.33
CA TYR A 393 9.19 1.43 16.70
C TYR A 393 7.80 1.88 17.13
N ARG A 394 7.68 2.41 18.35
CA ARG A 394 6.40 2.85 18.94
C ARG A 394 5.67 3.90 18.07
N ASN A 395 6.44 4.77 17.43
CA ASN A 395 5.96 5.91 16.65
C ASN A 395 5.81 5.62 15.15
N VAL A 396 6.00 4.38 14.68
CA VAL A 396 5.81 4.03 13.26
C VAL A 396 4.46 3.35 13.04
N TYR A 397 3.75 3.81 12.02
CA TYR A 397 2.48 3.29 11.52
C TYR A 397 2.64 2.88 10.05
N LEU A 398 1.83 1.93 9.60
CA LEU A 398 1.87 1.41 8.23
C LEU A 398 0.51 1.61 7.58
N ASP A 399 0.49 2.36 6.48
CA ASP A 399 -0.64 2.36 5.58
C ASP A 399 -0.55 1.19 4.59
N PHE A 400 -1.68 0.68 4.12
CA PHE A 400 -1.76 -0.35 3.08
C PHE A 400 -2.48 0.10 1.79
N GLY A 401 -2.48 1.39 1.48
CA GLY A 401 -3.09 1.98 0.28
C GLY A 401 -2.22 1.91 -0.99
N GLU A 402 -2.63 2.66 -2.03
CA GLU A 402 -2.06 2.81 -3.41
C GLU A 402 -1.96 1.51 -4.23
N VAL A 403 -1.61 0.37 -3.62
CA VAL A 403 -1.55 -0.94 -4.28
C VAL A 403 -2.91 -1.40 -4.86
N PHE A 404 -3.97 -0.66 -4.52
CA PHE A 404 -5.31 -0.75 -5.07
C PHE A 404 -5.57 0.47 -5.98
N PRO A 405 -5.69 0.35 -7.31
CA PRO A 405 -5.74 -0.88 -8.11
C PRO A 405 -4.43 -1.30 -8.80
N PHE A 406 -3.27 -0.77 -8.42
CA PHE A 406 -2.01 -0.88 -9.15
C PHE A 406 -1.40 -2.29 -9.17
N VAL A 407 -1.72 -3.14 -8.17
CA VAL A 407 -1.20 -4.51 -8.07
C VAL A 407 -2.27 -5.52 -8.45
N SER A 408 -1.88 -6.65 -9.04
CA SER A 408 -2.81 -7.76 -9.32
C SER A 408 -3.55 -8.21 -8.06
N GLY A 409 -4.74 -8.80 -8.21
CA GLY A 409 -5.53 -9.22 -7.04
C GLY A 409 -4.80 -10.18 -6.09
N ASP A 410 -4.01 -11.12 -6.61
CA ASP A 410 -3.21 -12.01 -5.77
C ASP A 410 -2.07 -11.28 -5.08
N GLY A 411 -1.46 -10.31 -5.76
CA GLY A 411 -0.46 -9.43 -5.17
C GLY A 411 -1.04 -8.60 -4.03
N GLN A 412 -2.24 -8.03 -4.19
CA GLN A 412 -2.93 -7.31 -3.13
C GLN A 412 -3.19 -8.17 -1.89
N ARG A 413 -3.75 -9.38 -2.07
CA ARG A 413 -3.91 -10.33 -0.96
C ARG A 413 -2.56 -10.70 -0.31
N SER A 414 -1.51 -10.88 -1.11
CA SER A 414 -0.16 -11.15 -0.61
C SER A 414 0.39 -10.00 0.23
N ILE A 415 0.18 -8.76 -0.21
CA ILE A 415 0.57 -7.54 0.51
C ILE A 415 -0.16 -7.45 1.85
N ILE A 416 -1.48 -7.66 1.89
CA ILE A 416 -2.23 -7.67 3.16
C ILE A 416 -1.71 -8.77 4.11
N ARG A 417 -1.37 -9.96 3.58
CA ARG A 417 -0.72 -10.99 4.40
C ARG A 417 0.63 -10.51 4.95
N GLN A 418 1.46 -9.87 4.15
CA GLN A 418 2.76 -9.32 4.58
C GLN A 418 2.63 -8.21 5.62
N VAL A 419 1.63 -7.33 5.49
CA VAL A 419 1.29 -6.34 6.52
C VAL A 419 1.00 -7.05 7.85
N LEU A 420 0.15 -8.08 7.82
CA LEU A 420 -0.27 -8.84 9.00
C LEU A 420 0.79 -9.81 9.55
N GLU A 421 1.92 -10.04 8.85
CA GLU A 421 3.02 -10.89 9.34
C GLU A 421 3.65 -10.32 10.62
N LEU A 422 3.85 -9.00 10.70
CA LEU A 422 4.53 -8.35 11.83
C LEU A 422 3.85 -7.07 12.31
N ALA A 423 3.15 -6.32 11.46
CA ALA A 423 2.63 -5.02 11.86
C ALA A 423 1.54 -5.17 12.93
N PRO A 424 1.63 -4.45 14.06
CA PRO A 424 0.56 -4.44 15.04
C PRO A 424 -0.74 -3.93 14.42
N THR A 425 -1.85 -4.64 14.61
CA THR A 425 -3.15 -4.30 14.00
C THR A 425 -3.72 -2.96 14.50
N ASN A 426 -3.18 -2.41 15.59
CA ASN A 426 -3.47 -1.06 16.08
C ASN A 426 -2.57 0.03 15.49
N LYS A 427 -1.79 -0.28 14.46
CA LYS A 427 -0.90 0.64 13.75
C LYS A 427 -1.01 0.55 12.23
N ILE A 428 -1.92 -0.27 11.72
CA ILE A 428 -2.20 -0.37 10.29
C ILE A 428 -3.38 0.51 9.91
N MET A 429 -3.32 1.19 8.77
CA MET A 429 -4.38 2.09 8.29
C MET A 429 -4.57 1.95 6.78
N TRP A 430 -5.71 2.37 6.26
CA TRP A 430 -6.00 2.33 4.83
C TRP A 430 -6.06 3.73 4.23
N SER A 431 -5.52 3.87 3.04
CA SER A 431 -5.74 4.98 2.12
C SER A 431 -6.11 4.48 0.72
N SER A 432 -6.83 5.31 -0.04
CA SER A 432 -6.99 5.06 -1.46
C SER A 432 -5.76 5.49 -2.26
N ASP A 433 -5.02 6.49 -1.78
CA ASP A 433 -4.12 7.31 -2.59
C ASP A 433 -4.79 7.87 -3.86
N GLY A 434 -6.11 7.99 -3.79
CA GLY A 434 -6.96 8.33 -4.91
C GLY A 434 -6.64 9.73 -5.39
N HIS A 435 -6.36 9.85 -6.68
CA HIS A 435 -6.01 11.11 -7.31
C HIS A 435 -6.69 11.20 -8.68
N TRP A 436 -6.93 12.44 -9.13
CA TRP A 436 -7.45 12.83 -10.46
C TRP A 436 -8.85 12.34 -10.86
N TRP A 437 -9.11 11.03 -10.75
CA TRP A 437 -10.32 10.36 -11.23
C TRP A 437 -11.15 9.83 -10.06
N PRO A 438 -12.49 10.02 -10.03
CA PRO A 438 -13.33 9.47 -8.95
C PRO A 438 -13.25 7.94 -8.87
N GLU A 439 -12.93 7.26 -9.98
CA GLU A 439 -12.70 5.83 -10.04
C GLU A 439 -11.53 5.35 -9.18
N SER A 440 -10.51 6.19 -8.91
CA SER A 440 -9.35 5.81 -8.08
C SER A 440 -9.78 5.57 -6.63
N TYR A 441 -10.66 6.42 -6.10
CA TYR A 441 -11.29 6.25 -4.80
C TYR A 441 -12.17 5.00 -4.75
N TYR A 442 -13.01 4.78 -5.77
CA TYR A 442 -13.89 3.62 -5.84
C TYR A 442 -13.12 2.30 -5.85
N LEU A 443 -12.16 2.15 -6.79
CA LEU A 443 -11.38 0.94 -6.90
C LEU A 443 -10.49 0.73 -5.67
N GLY A 444 -9.91 1.82 -5.14
CA GLY A 444 -9.09 1.80 -3.94
C GLY A 444 -9.81 1.14 -2.76
N ILE A 445 -11.00 1.64 -2.40
CA ILE A 445 -11.74 1.08 -1.26
C ILE A 445 -12.37 -0.27 -1.58
N TYR A 446 -12.92 -0.44 -2.79
CA TYR A 446 -13.61 -1.68 -3.16
C TYR A 446 -12.65 -2.87 -3.13
N GLN A 447 -11.47 -2.73 -3.74
CA GLN A 447 -10.48 -3.80 -3.79
C GLN A 447 -9.82 -4.04 -2.42
N ALA A 448 -9.61 -3.00 -1.62
CA ALA A 448 -9.09 -3.15 -0.25
C ALA A 448 -10.04 -3.96 0.63
N ARG A 449 -11.35 -3.67 0.58
CA ARG A 449 -12.38 -4.42 1.32
C ARG A 449 -12.46 -5.88 0.88
N GLN A 450 -12.34 -6.16 -0.43
CA GLN A 450 -12.25 -7.52 -0.93
C GLN A 450 -11.01 -8.26 -0.40
N ALA A 451 -9.83 -7.65 -0.53
CA ALA A 451 -8.57 -8.28 -0.13
C ALA A 451 -8.50 -8.55 1.38
N ILE A 452 -8.90 -7.58 2.22
CA ILE A 452 -8.90 -7.76 3.68
C ILE A 452 -9.91 -8.82 4.13
N PHE A 453 -11.10 -8.87 3.53
CA PHE A 453 -12.09 -9.89 3.83
C PHE A 453 -11.57 -11.30 3.48
N GLU A 454 -11.02 -11.48 2.28
CA GLU A 454 -10.50 -12.76 1.83
C GLU A 454 -9.36 -13.26 2.73
N VAL A 455 -8.40 -12.39 3.05
CA VAL A 455 -7.25 -12.73 3.91
C VAL A 455 -7.67 -13.04 5.34
N LEU A 456 -8.55 -12.23 5.94
CA LEU A 456 -9.02 -12.50 7.30
C LEU A 456 -9.89 -13.76 7.35
N SER A 457 -10.71 -14.02 6.33
CA SER A 457 -11.48 -15.28 6.23
C SER A 457 -10.56 -16.49 6.17
N ASP A 458 -9.43 -16.42 5.44
CA ASP A 458 -8.43 -17.51 5.43
C ASP A 458 -7.84 -17.77 6.82
N LEU A 459 -7.62 -16.71 7.61
CA LEU A 459 -7.06 -16.82 8.96
C LEU A 459 -8.08 -17.40 9.94
N VAL A 460 -9.36 -17.06 9.79
CA VAL A 460 -10.46 -17.66 10.56
C VAL A 460 -10.64 -19.13 10.20
N GLU A 461 -10.65 -19.49 8.91
CA GLU A 461 -10.78 -20.88 8.45
C GLU A 461 -9.64 -21.77 9.00
N ARG A 462 -8.43 -21.21 9.11
CA ARG A 462 -7.26 -21.90 9.69
C ARG A 462 -7.25 -21.94 11.22
N GLY A 463 -8.20 -21.26 11.89
CA GLY A 463 -8.26 -21.18 13.35
C GLY A 463 -7.15 -20.34 13.97
N GLU A 464 -6.48 -19.48 13.19
CA GLU A 464 -5.42 -18.59 13.68
C GLU A 464 -6.01 -17.39 14.43
N ILE A 465 -7.20 -16.94 14.03
CA ILE A 465 -8.00 -15.92 14.71
C ILE A 465 -9.47 -16.33 14.74
N THR A 466 -10.23 -15.73 15.65
CA THR A 466 -11.69 -15.81 15.66
C THR A 466 -12.30 -14.80 14.67
N GLU A 467 -13.54 -15.05 14.22
CA GLU A 467 -14.29 -14.09 13.38
C GLU A 467 -14.38 -12.71 14.06
N ALA A 468 -14.63 -12.68 15.36
CA ALA A 468 -14.69 -11.45 16.15
C ALA A 468 -13.36 -10.67 16.15
N GLN A 469 -12.22 -11.35 16.21
CA GLN A 469 -10.91 -10.71 16.06
C GLN A 469 -10.71 -10.17 14.64
N GLY A 470 -11.16 -10.89 13.61
CA GLY A 470 -11.16 -10.40 12.23
C GLY A 470 -11.97 -9.10 12.08
N VAL A 471 -13.18 -9.05 12.65
CA VAL A 471 -14.01 -7.84 12.68
C VAL A 471 -13.27 -6.68 13.35
N GLN A 472 -12.64 -6.92 14.51
CA GLN A 472 -11.85 -5.89 15.19
C GLN A 472 -10.69 -5.38 14.34
N ILE A 473 -9.99 -6.25 13.60
CA ILE A 473 -8.90 -5.83 12.70
C ILE A 473 -9.43 -4.91 11.60
N ILE A 474 -10.60 -5.21 11.01
CA ILE A 474 -11.23 -4.36 10.00
C ILE A 474 -11.60 -2.99 10.57
N GLU A 475 -12.26 -2.96 11.73
CA GLU A 475 -12.64 -1.69 12.38
C GLU A 475 -11.43 -0.82 12.72
N MET A 476 -10.34 -1.45 13.17
CA MET A 476 -9.10 -0.76 13.51
C MET A 476 -8.42 -0.21 12.26
N SER A 477 -8.23 -1.06 11.24
CA SER A 477 -7.51 -0.74 10.01
C SER A 477 -8.22 0.28 9.12
N LEU A 478 -9.55 0.19 9.00
CA LEU A 478 -10.30 1.13 8.16
C LEU A 478 -10.65 2.43 8.88
N PHE A 479 -10.73 2.45 10.22
CA PHE A 479 -11.28 3.61 10.92
C PHE A 479 -10.54 4.01 12.19
N LYS A 480 -10.53 3.14 13.21
CA LYS A 480 -10.17 3.56 14.58
C LYS A 480 -8.72 4.02 14.71
N ASN A 481 -7.79 3.37 14.01
CA ASN A 481 -6.37 3.75 14.04
C ASN A 481 -6.14 5.14 13.45
N ALA A 482 -6.71 5.40 12.28
CA ALA A 482 -6.61 6.72 11.64
C ALA A 482 -7.33 7.79 12.48
N LYS A 483 -8.55 7.53 12.96
CA LYS A 483 -9.27 8.45 13.85
C LYS A 483 -8.42 8.85 15.05
N GLN A 484 -7.78 7.88 15.71
CA GLN A 484 -6.95 8.13 16.88
C GLN A 484 -5.66 8.88 16.53
N LEU A 485 -4.94 8.44 15.49
CA LEU A 485 -3.65 9.03 15.12
C LEU A 485 -3.78 10.49 14.67
N TYR A 486 -4.79 10.77 13.85
CA TYR A 486 -5.04 12.10 13.28
C TYR A 486 -5.97 12.97 14.15
N GLN A 487 -6.34 12.49 15.36
CA GLN A 487 -7.17 13.20 16.33
C GLN A 487 -8.49 13.74 15.74
N LEU A 488 -9.16 12.91 14.94
CA LEU A 488 -10.39 13.27 14.23
C LEU A 488 -11.61 13.17 15.17
N ALA A 489 -12.56 14.10 15.01
CA ALA A 489 -13.74 14.22 15.87
C ALA A 489 -14.67 13.00 15.81
#